data_AF-A0A8A1MBJ0-F1
#
_entry.id   AF-A0A8A1MBJ0-F1
#
_cell.length_a   1.000
_cell.length_b   1.000
_cell.length_c   1.000
_cell.angle_alpha   90.00
_cell.angle_beta   90.00
_cell.angle_gamma   90.00
#
_symmetry.space_group_name_H-M   'P 1'
#
loop_
_entity.id
_entity.type
_entity.pdbx_description
1 polymer ?
#
loop_
_entity_poly.entity_id
_entity_poly.type
_entity_poly.pdbx_seq_one_letter_code
_entity_poly.pdbx_strand_id
1 'polypeptide(L)'
;MFDAPPGVDPAKRPQTRKKRKIPRSGRPAIVKAAFGLVYIFGFLQFGRLYNVDFVLGDRYLKYGLLRRVWILHMLGFTSRLKYYGVWSLTEGACILSGMGYNGFDPNTGKVSWNRLENVNPKDLETAPNPHTYLSSWNKNTNHWLKNYMYLRVTPRGKKPGFRASLATFATSAFWHGFHPGYYFTFILGAFIQTTAKNFRRNIRPFFLTPDGSAPTPYKRFYDILTWLTTQLTLSFTAAPFVILHFKPSVHVWSSVYYYGIVGIAASQAFFSSPAKRYLVKRLRARGSGPVSRQPSRPREPHEPSEQPVLGLPPNPGRDIEDAVNEVMREIEVRRRRGSVVAMPSGRELMAAVEEKLGRKL
;
A
#
# COMPACT_ATOMS: atom_id res chain seq x y z
N MET A 1 10.10 -13.56 -27.01
CA MET A 1 9.07 -13.22 -25.98
C MET A 1 8.06 -14.34 -25.82
N PHE A 2 7.53 -14.89 -26.92
CA PHE A 2 6.53 -15.96 -26.91
C PHE A 2 7.14 -17.36 -27.10
N ASP A 3 8.48 -17.43 -27.17
CA ASP A 3 9.22 -18.66 -27.39
C ASP A 3 9.13 -19.56 -26.14
N ALA A 4 8.94 -20.85 -26.36
CA ALA A 4 8.90 -21.81 -25.27
C ALA A 4 10.31 -22.02 -24.69
N PRO A 5 10.44 -22.19 -23.36
CA PRO A 5 11.70 -22.61 -22.76
C PRO A 5 12.23 -23.92 -23.40
N PRO A 6 13.56 -24.13 -23.45
CA PRO A 6 14.14 -25.40 -23.93
C PRO A 6 13.59 -26.59 -23.13
N GLY A 7 13.30 -27.71 -23.82
CA GLY A 7 12.80 -28.94 -23.18
C GLY A 7 11.30 -29.02 -22.94
N VAL A 8 10.51 -28.01 -23.35
CA VAL A 8 9.04 -28.08 -23.25
C VAL A 8 8.44 -28.88 -24.41
N ASP A 9 7.69 -29.92 -24.05
CA ASP A 9 6.88 -30.75 -24.95
C ASP A 9 6.08 -29.87 -25.94
N PRO A 10 6.24 -30.05 -27.26
CA PRO A 10 5.49 -29.34 -28.28
C PRO A 10 3.97 -29.36 -28.07
N ALA A 11 3.42 -30.46 -27.53
CA ALA A 11 1.98 -30.59 -27.26
C ALA A 11 1.48 -29.66 -26.16
N LYS A 12 2.37 -29.24 -25.24
CA LYS A 12 2.04 -28.34 -24.12
C LYS A 12 2.24 -26.86 -24.46
N ARG A 13 2.69 -26.56 -25.69
CA ARG A 13 2.90 -25.18 -26.13
C ARG A 13 1.55 -24.47 -26.29
N PRO A 14 1.47 -23.18 -25.93
CA PRO A 14 0.25 -22.42 -26.13
C PRO A 14 -0.19 -22.41 -27.58
N GLN A 15 -1.45 -22.77 -27.83
CA GLN A 15 -2.00 -22.76 -29.18
C GLN A 15 -1.97 -21.34 -29.76
N THR A 16 -1.44 -21.22 -30.97
CA THR A 16 -1.50 -20.01 -31.77
C THR A 16 -2.56 -20.16 -32.87
N ARG A 17 -2.89 -19.06 -33.57
CA ARG A 17 -3.79 -19.09 -34.72
C ARG A 17 -3.01 -18.67 -35.97
N LYS A 18 -2.98 -19.54 -36.98
CA LYS A 18 -2.25 -19.32 -38.24
C LYS A 18 -0.77 -18.99 -37.95
N LYS A 19 -0.21 -17.99 -38.63
CA LYS A 19 1.19 -17.53 -38.52
C LYS A 19 1.46 -16.60 -37.31
N ARG A 20 0.49 -16.37 -36.40
CA ARG A 20 0.69 -15.45 -35.27
C ARG A 20 1.60 -16.10 -34.21
N LYS A 21 2.59 -15.35 -33.72
CA LYS A 21 3.42 -15.75 -32.57
C LYS A 21 2.71 -15.60 -31.22
N ILE A 22 1.64 -14.80 -31.17
CA ILE A 22 0.86 -14.54 -29.95
C ILE A 22 -0.08 -15.73 -29.70
N PRO A 23 -0.07 -16.34 -28.50
CA PRO A 23 -1.04 -17.36 -28.13
C PRO A 23 -2.49 -16.87 -28.22
N ARG A 24 -3.46 -17.78 -28.31
CA ARG A 24 -4.89 -17.42 -28.37
C ARG A 24 -5.30 -16.54 -27.18
N SER A 25 -5.50 -15.25 -27.45
CA SER A 25 -5.77 -14.21 -26.45
C SER A 25 -7.20 -13.66 -26.48
N GLY A 26 -8.01 -14.07 -27.46
CA GLY A 26 -9.38 -13.55 -27.64
C GLY A 26 -10.30 -13.79 -26.44
N ARG A 27 -10.38 -15.03 -25.95
CA ARG A 27 -11.19 -15.38 -24.77
C ARG A 27 -10.76 -14.62 -23.50
N PRO A 28 -9.49 -14.63 -23.07
CA PRO A 28 -9.10 -13.89 -21.86
C PRO A 28 -9.31 -12.38 -21.99
N ALA A 29 -9.13 -11.82 -23.18
CA ALA A 29 -9.45 -10.42 -23.43
C ALA A 29 -10.94 -10.11 -23.31
N ILE A 30 -11.82 -10.94 -23.90
CA ILE A 30 -13.28 -10.78 -23.78
C ILE A 30 -13.72 -10.89 -22.33
N VAL A 31 -13.14 -11.80 -21.55
CA VAL A 31 -13.43 -11.93 -20.11
C VAL A 31 -13.06 -10.64 -19.36
N LYS A 32 -11.87 -10.08 -19.61
CA LYS A 32 -11.44 -8.80 -19.02
C LYS A 32 -12.33 -7.64 -19.49
N ALA A 33 -12.75 -7.65 -20.75
CA ALA A 33 -13.70 -6.67 -21.27
C ALA A 33 -15.06 -6.73 -20.55
N ALA A 34 -15.61 -7.94 -20.38
CA ALA A 34 -16.86 -8.18 -19.66
C ALA A 34 -16.76 -7.72 -18.19
N PHE A 35 -15.67 -8.06 -17.48
CA PHE A 35 -15.44 -7.54 -16.14
C PHE A 35 -15.38 -6.01 -16.12
N GLY A 36 -14.68 -5.41 -17.09
CA GLY A 36 -14.62 -3.96 -17.24
C GLY A 36 -15.99 -3.32 -17.35
N LEU A 37 -16.86 -3.85 -18.21
CA LEU A 37 -18.23 -3.37 -18.40
C LEU A 37 -19.09 -3.55 -17.14
N VAL A 38 -19.01 -4.69 -16.46
CA VAL A 38 -19.73 -4.93 -15.20
C VAL A 38 -19.34 -3.91 -14.13
N TYR A 39 -18.05 -3.61 -13.98
CA TYR A 39 -17.59 -2.61 -13.02
C TYR A 39 -18.00 -1.18 -13.40
N ILE A 40 -17.97 -0.82 -14.69
CA ILE A 40 -18.48 0.48 -15.15
C ILE A 40 -19.97 0.61 -14.87
N PHE A 41 -20.75 -0.44 -15.16
CA PHE A 41 -22.17 -0.46 -14.84
C PHE A 41 -22.41 -0.27 -13.33
N GLY A 42 -21.67 -1.01 -12.50
CA GLY A 42 -21.69 -0.85 -11.05
C GLY A 42 -21.35 0.59 -10.62
N PHE A 43 -20.31 1.19 -11.19
CA PHE A 43 -19.96 2.59 -10.93
C PHE A 43 -21.11 3.55 -11.25
N LEU A 44 -21.79 3.37 -12.38
CA LEU A 44 -22.93 4.21 -12.77
C LEU A 44 -24.12 4.05 -11.81
N GLN A 45 -24.42 2.82 -11.36
CA GLN A 45 -25.53 2.59 -10.43
C GLN A 45 -25.20 3.11 -9.02
N PHE A 46 -24.05 2.73 -8.48
CA PHE A 46 -23.66 3.13 -7.13
C PHE A 46 -23.31 4.61 -7.04
N GLY A 47 -22.78 5.23 -8.11
CA GLY A 47 -22.45 6.67 -8.16
C GLY A 47 -23.66 7.59 -7.98
N ARG A 48 -24.86 7.11 -8.32
CA ARG A 48 -26.12 7.82 -8.04
C ARG A 48 -26.42 7.95 -6.54
N LEU A 49 -25.98 6.97 -5.76
CA LEU A 49 -26.27 6.87 -4.32
C LEU A 49 -25.09 7.33 -3.45
N TYR A 50 -23.87 7.01 -3.86
CA TYR A 50 -22.65 7.20 -3.09
C TYR A 50 -21.69 8.11 -3.85
N ASN A 51 -21.91 9.43 -3.71
CA ASN A 51 -21.09 10.47 -4.34
C ASN A 51 -20.63 11.51 -3.31
N VAL A 52 -19.70 12.37 -3.75
CA VAL A 52 -19.08 13.40 -2.91
C VAL A 52 -20.12 14.39 -2.39
N ASP A 53 -21.05 14.83 -3.24
CA ASP A 53 -22.09 15.80 -2.86
C ASP A 53 -22.97 15.26 -1.73
N PHE A 54 -23.30 13.96 -1.76
CA PHE A 54 -24.09 13.34 -0.72
C PHE A 54 -23.37 13.31 0.63
N VAL A 55 -22.09 12.93 0.69
CA VAL A 55 -21.34 12.88 1.96
C VAL A 55 -20.99 14.27 2.51
N LEU A 56 -21.08 15.32 1.69
CA LEU A 56 -20.94 16.71 2.11
C LEU A 56 -22.27 17.35 2.52
N GLY A 57 -23.41 16.76 2.15
CA GLY A 57 -24.73 17.33 2.42
C GLY A 57 -25.26 17.01 3.83
N ASP A 58 -26.14 17.87 4.34
CA ASP A 58 -26.72 17.73 5.69
C ASP A 58 -27.48 16.42 5.91
N ARG A 59 -28.05 15.85 4.84
CA ARG A 59 -28.74 14.55 4.91
C ARG A 59 -27.83 13.43 5.39
N TYR A 60 -26.54 13.49 5.09
CA TYR A 60 -25.57 12.51 5.56
C TYR A 60 -25.37 12.60 7.07
N LEU A 61 -25.38 13.81 7.64
CA LEU A 61 -25.23 14.04 9.08
C LEU A 61 -26.43 13.55 9.91
N LYS A 62 -27.62 13.45 9.31
CA LYS A 62 -28.82 12.92 9.96
C LYS A 62 -28.73 11.40 10.25
N TYR A 63 -27.80 10.69 9.63
CA TYR A 63 -27.63 9.26 9.86
C TYR A 63 -26.77 8.95 11.09
N GLY A 64 -27.08 7.84 11.75
CA GLY A 64 -26.24 7.30 12.82
C GLY A 64 -24.81 6.97 12.34
N LEU A 65 -23.87 6.90 13.29
CA LEU A 65 -22.44 6.74 12.99
C LEU A 65 -22.14 5.54 12.10
N LEU A 66 -22.70 4.35 12.39
CA LEU A 66 -22.44 3.14 11.61
C LEU A 66 -22.87 3.30 10.15
N ARG A 67 -24.02 3.94 9.91
CA ARG A 67 -24.52 4.21 8.55
C ARG A 67 -23.64 5.23 7.84
N ARG A 68 -23.15 6.26 8.54
CA ARG A 68 -22.19 7.22 7.99
C ARG A 68 -20.89 6.53 7.57
N VAL A 69 -20.34 5.67 8.42
CA VAL A 69 -19.15 4.86 8.12
C VAL A 69 -19.37 3.94 6.92
N TRP A 70 -20.53 3.27 6.83
CA TRP A 70 -20.91 2.45 5.68
C TRP A 70 -20.98 3.26 4.39
N ILE A 71 -21.66 4.41 4.40
CA ILE A 71 -21.76 5.30 3.24
C ILE A 71 -20.37 5.76 2.79
N LEU A 72 -19.48 6.10 3.74
CA LEU A 72 -18.10 6.48 3.45
C LEU A 72 -17.30 5.33 2.82
N HIS A 73 -17.50 4.09 3.30
CA HIS A 73 -16.94 2.90 2.67
C HIS A 73 -17.44 2.73 1.23
N MET A 74 -18.75 2.89 1.04
CA MET A 74 -19.38 2.77 -0.28
C MET A 74 -18.96 3.88 -1.24
N LEU A 75 -18.69 5.10 -0.78
CA LEU A 75 -18.08 6.16 -1.60
C LEU A 75 -16.72 5.71 -2.14
N GLY A 76 -15.88 5.15 -1.26
CA GLY A 76 -14.58 4.61 -1.64
C GLY A 76 -14.70 3.45 -2.63
N PHE A 77 -15.57 2.47 -2.34
CA PHE A 77 -15.84 1.34 -3.22
C PHE A 77 -16.32 1.78 -4.60
N THR A 78 -17.33 2.65 -4.64
CA THR A 78 -17.89 3.22 -5.88
C THR A 78 -16.80 3.91 -6.69
N SER A 79 -15.96 4.71 -6.04
CA SER A 79 -14.84 5.40 -6.70
C SER A 79 -13.85 4.41 -7.33
N ARG A 80 -13.56 3.27 -6.66
CA ARG A 80 -12.70 2.20 -7.19
C ARG A 80 -13.31 1.47 -8.38
N LEU A 81 -14.63 1.28 -8.44
CA LEU A 81 -15.30 0.59 -9.55
C LEU A 81 -14.97 1.20 -10.91
N LYS A 82 -14.90 2.54 -11.00
CA LYS A 82 -14.47 3.24 -12.22
C LYS A 82 -13.09 2.77 -12.68
N TYR A 83 -12.14 2.65 -11.75
CA TYR A 83 -10.78 2.19 -12.05
C TYR A 83 -10.73 0.69 -12.35
N TYR A 84 -11.48 -0.14 -11.64
CA TYR A 84 -11.61 -1.56 -11.97
C TYR A 84 -12.14 -1.75 -13.38
N GLY A 85 -13.13 -0.96 -13.77
CA GLY A 85 -13.70 -0.91 -15.10
C GLY A 85 -12.66 -0.58 -16.16
N VAL A 86 -12.14 0.64 -16.11
CA VAL A 86 -11.21 1.17 -17.13
C VAL A 86 -9.93 0.33 -17.20
N TRP A 87 -9.34 -0.05 -16.08
CA TRP A 87 -8.11 -0.85 -16.10
C TRP A 87 -8.33 -2.28 -16.59
N SER A 88 -9.50 -2.90 -16.35
CA SER A 88 -9.82 -4.21 -16.91
C SER A 88 -10.01 -4.13 -18.44
N LEU A 89 -10.66 -3.08 -18.94
CA LEU A 89 -10.79 -2.85 -20.38
C LEU A 89 -9.42 -2.67 -21.05
N THR A 90 -8.55 -1.82 -20.47
CA THR A 90 -7.19 -1.59 -20.96
C THR A 90 -6.37 -2.88 -20.92
N GLU A 91 -6.45 -3.66 -19.84
CA GLU A 91 -5.78 -4.96 -19.75
C GLU A 91 -6.28 -5.92 -20.84
N GLY A 92 -7.58 -5.97 -21.10
CA GLY A 92 -8.17 -6.74 -22.20
C GLY A 92 -7.57 -6.35 -23.56
N ALA A 93 -7.44 -5.05 -23.83
CA ALA A 93 -6.80 -4.55 -25.05
C ALA A 93 -5.31 -4.94 -25.14
N CYS A 94 -4.56 -4.84 -24.03
CA CYS A 94 -3.17 -5.28 -23.94
C CYS A 94 -3.01 -6.80 -24.14
N ILE A 95 -3.99 -7.60 -23.73
CA ILE A 95 -4.03 -9.05 -23.96
C ILE A 95 -4.27 -9.34 -25.45
N LEU A 96 -5.18 -8.63 -26.11
CA LEU A 96 -5.43 -8.79 -27.56
C LEU A 96 -4.20 -8.48 -28.41
N SER A 97 -3.43 -7.47 -28.01
CA SER A 97 -2.18 -7.08 -28.67
C SER A 97 -0.97 -7.93 -28.28
N GLY A 98 -1.13 -8.86 -27.33
CA GLY A 98 -0.08 -9.78 -26.88
C GLY A 98 0.85 -9.21 -25.80
N MET A 99 0.73 -7.93 -25.45
CA MET A 99 1.56 -7.27 -24.44
C MET A 99 1.31 -7.78 -23.01
N GLY A 100 0.12 -8.31 -22.74
CA GLY A 100 -0.24 -8.92 -21.45
C GLY A 100 0.41 -10.28 -21.17
N TYR A 101 1.09 -10.88 -22.15
CA TYR A 101 1.65 -12.23 -22.02
C TYR A 101 2.78 -12.29 -20.97
N ASN A 102 2.64 -13.25 -20.05
CA ASN A 102 3.57 -13.49 -18.95
C ASN A 102 3.97 -14.96 -18.85
N GLY A 103 4.24 -15.61 -19.98
CA GLY A 103 4.59 -17.02 -20.01
C GLY A 103 3.38 -17.94 -19.90
N PHE A 104 3.65 -19.23 -19.71
CA PHE A 104 2.66 -20.27 -19.52
C PHE A 104 3.19 -21.32 -18.54
N ASP A 105 2.29 -22.05 -17.91
CA ASP A 105 2.64 -23.17 -17.04
C ASP A 105 3.07 -24.37 -17.89
N PRO A 106 4.31 -24.89 -17.75
CA PRO A 106 4.79 -26.04 -18.53
C PRO A 106 4.02 -27.34 -18.28
N ASN A 107 3.35 -27.49 -17.13
CA ASN A 107 2.60 -28.69 -16.79
C ASN A 107 1.21 -28.68 -17.40
N THR A 108 0.53 -27.53 -17.33
CA THR A 108 -0.88 -27.38 -17.76
C THR A 108 -1.04 -26.72 -19.13
N GLY A 109 0.01 -26.13 -19.70
CA GLY A 109 -0.05 -25.34 -20.93
C GLY A 109 -0.81 -24.01 -20.80
N LYS A 110 -1.26 -23.65 -19.59
CA LYS A 110 -2.11 -22.47 -19.36
C LYS A 110 -1.29 -21.19 -19.47
N VAL A 111 -1.72 -20.29 -20.35
CA VAL A 111 -1.08 -18.99 -20.56
C VAL A 111 -1.45 -18.00 -19.44
N SER A 112 -0.44 -17.32 -18.92
CA SER A 112 -0.59 -16.21 -17.98
C SER A 112 -0.66 -14.88 -18.74
N TRP A 113 -1.71 -14.11 -18.49
CA TRP A 113 -2.00 -12.84 -19.16
C TRP A 113 -1.88 -11.61 -18.25
N ASN A 114 -1.19 -11.77 -17.12
CA ASN A 114 -1.15 -10.79 -16.02
C ASN A 114 0.08 -9.87 -16.04
N ARG A 115 0.86 -9.81 -17.13
CA ARG A 115 2.09 -8.99 -17.19
C ARG A 115 1.82 -7.51 -16.95
N LEU A 116 0.68 -7.02 -17.42
CA LEU A 116 0.26 -5.62 -17.33
C LEU A 116 -0.97 -5.46 -16.42
N GLU A 117 -1.29 -6.46 -15.61
CA GLU A 117 -2.40 -6.38 -14.66
C GLU A 117 -2.16 -5.23 -13.68
N ASN A 118 -3.01 -4.20 -13.73
CA ASN A 118 -2.84 -3.04 -12.87
C ASN A 118 -3.60 -3.14 -11.54
N VAL A 119 -4.62 -4.00 -11.47
CA VAL A 119 -5.45 -4.17 -10.27
C VAL A 119 -5.98 -5.59 -10.16
N ASN A 120 -6.06 -6.10 -8.93
CA ASN A 120 -6.81 -7.31 -8.61
C ASN A 120 -7.96 -6.94 -7.66
N PRO A 121 -9.20 -6.75 -8.16
CA PRO A 121 -10.33 -6.36 -7.32
C PRO A 121 -10.65 -7.37 -6.23
N LYS A 122 -10.52 -8.68 -6.50
CA LYS A 122 -10.81 -9.72 -5.51
C LYS A 122 -9.86 -9.60 -4.32
N ASP A 123 -8.56 -9.64 -4.57
CA ASP A 123 -7.55 -9.59 -3.49
C ASP A 123 -7.59 -8.26 -2.74
N LEU A 124 -7.97 -7.18 -3.42
CA LEU A 124 -8.12 -5.86 -2.82
C LEU A 124 -9.33 -5.82 -1.88
N GLU A 125 -10.51 -6.23 -2.34
CA GLU A 125 -11.74 -6.14 -1.53
C GLU A 125 -11.79 -7.20 -0.41
N THR A 126 -11.00 -8.27 -0.51
CA THR A 126 -10.83 -9.27 0.56
C THR A 126 -9.50 -9.13 1.32
N ALA A 127 -8.81 -7.98 1.21
CA ALA A 127 -7.49 -7.81 1.81
C ALA A 127 -7.57 -7.80 3.35
N PRO A 128 -6.86 -8.70 4.06
CA PRO A 128 -6.87 -8.72 5.53
C PRO A 128 -5.90 -7.70 6.14
N ASN A 129 -5.11 -7.01 5.32
CA ASN A 129 -4.15 -6.02 5.80
C ASN A 129 -3.83 -4.98 4.71
N PRO A 130 -3.36 -3.77 5.09
CA PRO A 130 -3.04 -2.71 4.14
C PRO A 130 -1.97 -3.05 3.09
N HIS A 131 -1.04 -3.96 3.39
CA HIS A 131 -0.02 -4.37 2.41
C HIS A 131 -0.64 -5.19 1.27
N THR A 132 -1.50 -6.16 1.58
CA THR A 132 -2.25 -6.91 0.56
C THR A 132 -3.18 -6.00 -0.24
N TYR A 133 -3.84 -5.05 0.42
CA TYR A 133 -4.73 -4.09 -0.25
C TYR A 133 -3.95 -3.24 -1.26
N LEU A 134 -2.89 -2.57 -0.81
CA LEU A 134 -2.11 -1.64 -1.63
C LEU A 134 -1.28 -2.37 -2.70
N SER A 135 -0.86 -3.63 -2.48
CA SER A 135 -0.18 -4.43 -3.52
C SER A 135 -1.13 -4.92 -4.61
N SER A 136 -2.43 -4.90 -4.34
CA SER A 136 -3.48 -5.27 -5.31
C SER A 136 -4.04 -4.07 -6.06
N TRP A 137 -3.70 -2.84 -5.65
CA TRP A 137 -4.11 -1.59 -6.28
C TRP A 137 -2.96 -0.94 -7.05
N ASN A 138 -3.22 -0.47 -8.27
CA ASN A 138 -2.27 0.31 -9.07
C ASN A 138 -0.86 -0.31 -9.13
N LYS A 139 -0.80 -1.60 -9.45
CA LYS A 139 0.41 -2.45 -9.40
C LYS A 139 1.55 -1.88 -10.21
N ASN A 140 1.29 -1.38 -11.43
CA ASN A 140 2.34 -0.86 -12.31
C ASN A 140 2.95 0.43 -11.75
N THR A 141 2.14 1.34 -11.18
CA THR A 141 2.67 2.53 -10.50
C THR A 141 3.47 2.15 -9.25
N ASN A 142 3.03 1.16 -8.47
CA ASN A 142 3.81 0.64 -7.34
C ASN A 142 5.18 0.11 -7.79
N HIS A 143 5.23 -0.64 -8.90
CA HIS A 143 6.49 -1.10 -9.49
C HIS A 143 7.37 0.06 -9.96
N TRP A 144 6.76 1.07 -10.60
CA TRP A 144 7.49 2.27 -11.03
C TRP A 144 8.09 3.03 -9.83
N LEU A 145 7.29 3.34 -8.81
CA LEU A 145 7.75 4.00 -7.58
C LEU A 145 8.86 3.22 -6.90
N LYS A 146 8.75 1.88 -6.83
CA LYS A 146 9.79 1.03 -6.26
C LYS A 146 11.11 1.13 -7.04
N ASN A 147 11.06 0.91 -8.34
CA ASN A 147 12.25 0.74 -9.17
C ASN A 147 12.91 2.06 -9.57
N TYR A 148 12.13 3.15 -9.66
CA TYR A 148 12.61 4.43 -10.16
C TYR A 148 12.67 5.53 -9.12
N MET A 149 11.99 5.39 -7.98
CA MET A 149 12.12 6.31 -6.85
C MET A 149 12.83 5.63 -5.69
N TYR A 150 12.15 4.73 -4.99
CA TYR A 150 12.60 4.12 -3.73
C TYR A 150 14.02 3.51 -3.79
N LEU A 151 14.29 2.66 -4.78
CA LEU A 151 15.60 2.05 -4.93
C LEU A 151 16.66 3.03 -5.44
N ARG A 152 16.28 4.07 -6.19
CA ARG A 152 17.22 5.02 -6.80
C ARG A 152 17.65 6.14 -5.86
N VAL A 153 16.77 6.57 -4.96
CA VAL A 153 17.11 7.56 -3.92
C VAL A 153 17.96 6.95 -2.80
N THR A 154 18.07 5.62 -2.76
CA THR A 154 18.92 4.93 -1.80
C THR A 154 20.38 4.95 -2.30
N PRO A 155 21.34 5.49 -1.52
CA PRO A 155 22.74 5.48 -1.91
C PRO A 155 23.27 4.06 -2.19
N ARG A 156 24.16 3.93 -3.17
CA ARG A 156 24.80 2.63 -3.49
C ARG A 156 25.44 2.02 -2.25
N GLY A 157 25.20 0.72 -2.03
CA GLY A 157 25.71 -0.03 -0.89
C GLY A 157 24.93 0.15 0.43
N LYS A 158 23.93 1.05 0.48
CA LYS A 158 23.03 1.20 1.63
C LYS A 158 21.71 0.48 1.41
N LYS A 159 21.09 0.04 2.50
CA LYS A 159 19.70 -0.44 2.47
C LYS A 159 18.75 0.77 2.45
N PRO A 160 17.67 0.71 1.67
CA PRO A 160 16.67 1.77 1.69
C PRO A 160 16.04 1.92 3.06
N GLY A 161 16.07 3.14 3.61
CA GLY A 161 15.53 3.46 4.94
C GLY A 161 14.37 4.46 4.89
N PHE A 162 14.14 5.14 6.01
CA PHE A 162 13.02 6.07 6.18
C PHE A 162 13.03 7.21 5.14
N ARG A 163 14.20 7.81 4.87
CA ARG A 163 14.35 8.89 3.87
C ARG A 163 13.89 8.46 2.47
N ALA A 164 14.26 7.25 2.04
CA ALA A 164 13.85 6.71 0.74
C ALA A 164 12.34 6.46 0.66
N SER A 165 11.76 6.02 1.79
CA SER A 165 10.31 5.88 1.96
C SER A 165 9.62 7.23 1.77
N LEU A 166 10.02 8.22 2.55
CA LEU A 166 9.40 9.54 2.57
C LEU A 166 9.48 10.21 1.19
N ALA A 167 10.64 10.14 0.52
CA ALA A 167 10.81 10.61 -0.84
C ALA A 167 9.81 9.93 -1.79
N THR A 168 9.64 8.62 -1.69
CA THR A 168 8.69 7.88 -2.55
C THR A 168 7.23 8.25 -2.29
N PHE A 169 6.84 8.46 -1.03
CA PHE A 169 5.50 8.95 -0.69
C PHE A 169 5.25 10.36 -1.19
N ALA A 170 6.22 11.25 -1.00
CA ALA A 170 6.14 12.63 -1.47
C ALA A 170 6.01 12.68 -3.00
N THR A 171 6.82 11.90 -3.72
CA THR A 171 6.71 11.76 -5.17
C THR A 171 5.35 11.22 -5.58
N SER A 172 4.84 10.18 -4.90
CA SER A 172 3.51 9.64 -5.21
C SER A 172 2.41 10.68 -4.99
N ALA A 173 2.43 11.41 -3.88
CA ALA A 173 1.46 12.46 -3.59
C ALA A 173 1.49 13.57 -4.65
N PHE A 174 2.69 14.06 -4.95
CA PHE A 174 2.91 15.11 -5.95
C PHE A 174 2.50 14.66 -7.36
N TRP A 175 2.77 13.40 -7.73
CA TRP A 175 2.38 12.84 -9.02
C TRP A 175 0.85 12.81 -9.20
N HIS A 176 0.09 12.64 -8.12
CA HIS A 176 -1.37 12.76 -8.18
C HIS A 176 -1.86 14.20 -8.30
N GLY A 177 -1.11 15.17 -7.76
CA GLY A 177 -1.31 16.61 -7.95
C GLY A 177 -1.15 17.42 -6.67
N PHE A 178 -1.52 18.70 -6.75
CA PHE A 178 -1.33 19.68 -5.68
C PHE A 178 -2.53 19.79 -4.71
N HIS A 179 -3.57 18.98 -4.93
CA HIS A 179 -4.76 19.02 -4.09
C HIS A 179 -4.46 18.48 -2.69
N PRO A 180 -4.84 19.19 -1.61
CA PRO A 180 -4.55 18.79 -0.22
C PRO A 180 -5.03 17.38 0.15
N GLY A 181 -6.13 16.92 -0.44
CA GLY A 181 -6.69 15.60 -0.17
C GLY A 181 -5.75 14.44 -0.51
N TYR A 182 -4.88 14.60 -1.51
CA TYR A 182 -3.84 13.61 -1.81
C TYR A 182 -2.86 13.48 -0.64
N TYR A 183 -2.34 14.61 -0.15
CA TYR A 183 -1.37 14.63 0.95
C TYR A 183 -1.93 14.02 2.23
N PHE A 184 -3.19 14.32 2.58
CA PHE A 184 -3.88 13.68 3.70
C PHE A 184 -3.90 12.16 3.58
N THR A 185 -4.23 11.65 2.40
CA THR A 185 -4.30 10.21 2.12
C THR A 185 -2.92 9.56 2.26
N PHE A 186 -1.89 10.15 1.67
CA PHE A 186 -0.54 9.60 1.68
C PHE A 186 0.12 9.64 3.06
N ILE A 187 -0.04 10.75 3.79
CA ILE A 187 0.50 10.89 5.15
C ILE A 187 -0.14 9.86 6.08
N LEU A 188 -1.46 9.78 6.11
CA LEU A 188 -2.16 8.81 6.95
C LEU A 188 -1.87 7.36 6.51
N GLY A 189 -1.76 7.12 5.20
CA GLY A 189 -1.35 5.83 4.64
C GLY A 189 0.02 5.35 5.11
N ALA A 190 0.98 6.27 5.31
CA ALA A 190 2.31 5.92 5.86
C ALA A 190 2.22 5.44 7.32
N PHE A 191 1.42 6.11 8.15
CA PHE A 191 1.18 5.69 9.54
C PHE A 191 0.43 4.35 9.62
N ILE A 192 -0.55 4.14 8.74
CA ILE A 192 -1.30 2.87 8.65
C ILE A 192 -0.39 1.71 8.32
N GLN A 193 0.46 1.84 7.31
CA GLN A 193 1.36 0.75 6.92
C GLN A 193 2.40 0.43 8.00
N THR A 194 2.87 1.45 8.72
CA THR A 194 3.75 1.26 9.89
C THR A 194 3.03 0.51 11.01
N THR A 195 1.80 0.91 11.30
CA THR A 195 0.96 0.29 12.34
C THR A 195 0.60 -1.15 11.99
N ALA A 196 0.20 -1.43 10.75
CA ALA A 196 -0.15 -2.77 10.27
C ALA A 196 1.00 -3.78 10.43
N LYS A 197 2.25 -3.33 10.26
CA LYS A 197 3.44 -4.17 10.50
C LYS A 197 3.58 -4.57 11.95
N ASN A 198 3.27 -3.67 12.89
CA ASN A 198 3.29 -3.98 14.32
C ASN A 198 2.23 -5.04 14.66
N PHE A 199 1.01 -4.93 14.12
CA PHE A 199 -0.01 -5.96 14.27
C PHE A 199 0.44 -7.31 13.68
N ARG A 200 1.00 -7.31 12.46
CA ARG A 200 1.45 -8.55 11.81
C ARG A 200 2.57 -9.24 12.57
N ARG A 201 3.45 -8.49 13.25
CA ARG A 201 4.59 -9.04 14.00
C ARG A 201 4.26 -9.47 15.40
N ASN A 202 3.45 -8.68 16.08
CA ASN A 202 3.26 -8.84 17.52
C ASN A 202 1.89 -9.42 17.88
N ILE A 203 0.92 -9.43 16.95
CA ILE A 203 -0.45 -9.91 17.24
C ILE A 203 -0.79 -11.14 16.40
N ARG A 204 -0.54 -11.13 15.08
CA ARG A 204 -0.82 -12.30 14.21
C ARG A 204 -0.26 -13.63 14.74
N PRO A 205 0.98 -13.72 15.27
CA PRO A 205 1.52 -15.00 15.73
C PRO A 205 0.69 -15.66 16.84
N PHE A 206 -0.12 -14.89 17.58
CA PHE A 206 -0.99 -15.48 18.59
C PHE A 206 -2.07 -16.40 18.01
N PHE A 207 -2.42 -16.20 16.74
CA PHE A 207 -3.44 -16.93 15.99
C PHE A 207 -2.87 -18.03 15.09
N LEU A 208 -1.58 -18.33 15.25
CA LEU A 208 -0.91 -19.45 14.59
C LEU A 208 -0.39 -20.43 15.64
N THR A 209 -0.05 -21.64 15.21
CA THR A 209 0.70 -22.60 16.01
C THR A 209 2.06 -22.03 16.42
N PRO A 210 2.69 -22.54 17.50
CA PRO A 210 3.98 -22.05 17.98
C PRO A 210 5.07 -21.94 16.93
N ASP A 211 5.12 -22.92 16.02
CA ASP A 211 6.02 -23.02 14.88
C ASP A 211 5.57 -22.18 13.66
N GLY A 212 4.41 -21.53 13.75
CA GLY A 212 3.84 -20.66 12.72
C GLY A 212 3.30 -21.38 11.49
N SER A 213 3.24 -22.72 11.51
CA SER A 213 2.91 -23.54 10.34
C SER A 213 1.42 -23.65 10.05
N ALA A 214 0.58 -23.63 11.10
CA ALA A 214 -0.86 -23.84 10.96
C ALA A 214 -1.69 -22.76 11.69
N PRO A 215 -2.91 -22.48 11.22
CA PRO A 215 -3.83 -21.55 11.89
C PRO A 215 -4.44 -22.17 13.16
N THR A 216 -4.67 -21.36 14.19
CA THR A 216 -5.50 -21.77 15.35
C THR A 216 -7.00 -21.65 15.02
N PRO A 217 -7.91 -22.24 15.83
CA PRO A 217 -9.36 -22.07 15.61
C PRO A 217 -9.81 -20.60 15.58
N TYR A 218 -9.14 -19.74 16.37
CA TYR A 218 -9.44 -18.31 16.45
C TYR A 218 -8.92 -17.49 15.25
N LYS A 219 -8.11 -18.10 14.37
CA LYS A 219 -7.54 -17.41 13.20
C LYS A 219 -8.63 -16.86 12.27
N ARG A 220 -9.74 -17.58 12.12
CA ARG A 220 -10.87 -17.15 11.29
C ARG A 220 -11.46 -15.82 11.78
N PHE A 221 -11.65 -15.69 13.10
CA PHE A 221 -12.13 -14.44 13.69
C PHE A 221 -11.14 -13.30 13.49
N TYR A 222 -9.84 -13.57 13.70
CA TYR A 222 -8.79 -12.60 13.41
C TYR A 222 -8.80 -12.14 11.95
N ASP A 223 -8.99 -13.04 10.99
CA ASP A 223 -9.03 -12.71 9.57
C ASP A 223 -10.23 -11.84 9.20
N ILE A 224 -11.43 -12.16 9.72
CA ILE A 224 -12.63 -11.35 9.50
C ILE A 224 -12.45 -9.96 10.11
N LEU A 225 -11.95 -9.89 11.35
CA LEU A 225 -11.75 -8.61 12.04
C LEU A 225 -10.71 -7.74 11.35
N THR A 226 -9.59 -8.32 10.93
CA THR A 226 -8.52 -7.59 10.24
C THR A 226 -8.89 -7.18 8.84
N TRP A 227 -9.67 -7.99 8.12
CA TRP A 227 -10.30 -7.61 6.86
C TRP A 227 -11.22 -6.40 7.05
N LEU A 228 -12.20 -6.49 7.94
CA LEU A 228 -13.14 -5.40 8.18
C LEU A 228 -12.42 -4.11 8.60
N THR A 229 -11.48 -4.22 9.55
CA THR A 229 -10.68 -3.08 10.02
C THR A 229 -9.86 -2.46 8.89
N THR A 230 -9.25 -3.28 8.02
CA THR A 230 -8.46 -2.81 6.87
C THR A 230 -9.35 -2.05 5.89
N GLN A 231 -10.50 -2.62 5.52
CA GLN A 231 -11.44 -2.02 4.57
C GLN A 231 -11.96 -0.67 5.08
N LEU A 232 -12.39 -0.60 6.34
CA LEU A 232 -12.90 0.63 6.94
C LEU A 232 -11.80 1.69 7.06
N THR A 233 -10.63 1.30 7.59
CA THR A 233 -9.49 2.22 7.76
C THR A 233 -9.06 2.81 6.41
N LEU A 234 -8.87 1.99 5.39
CA LEU A 234 -8.44 2.49 4.08
C LEU A 234 -9.53 3.26 3.34
N SER A 235 -10.81 2.98 3.60
CA SER A 235 -11.90 3.80 3.07
C SER A 235 -11.93 5.19 3.69
N PHE A 236 -11.75 5.28 5.02
CA PHE A 236 -11.58 6.56 5.71
C PHE A 236 -10.38 7.33 5.17
N THR A 237 -9.23 6.64 5.00
CA THR A 237 -8.00 7.27 4.51
C THR A 237 -8.10 7.74 3.08
N ALA A 238 -8.82 7.02 2.22
CA ALA A 238 -8.97 7.37 0.81
C ALA A 238 -10.04 8.44 0.55
N ALA A 239 -10.90 8.76 1.51
CA ALA A 239 -11.97 9.74 1.30
C ALA A 239 -11.44 11.13 0.84
N PRO A 240 -10.41 11.72 1.46
CA PRO A 240 -9.81 12.96 0.96
C PRO A 240 -9.23 12.85 -0.44
N PHE A 241 -8.74 11.67 -0.85
CA PHE A 241 -8.26 11.43 -2.20
C PHE A 241 -9.35 11.63 -3.24
N VAL A 242 -10.59 11.26 -2.90
CA VAL A 242 -11.77 11.44 -3.76
C VAL A 242 -12.30 12.88 -3.69
N ILE A 243 -12.24 13.51 -2.52
CA ILE A 243 -12.80 14.84 -2.25
C ILE A 243 -11.86 15.98 -2.70
N LEU A 244 -10.55 15.75 -2.75
CA LEU A 244 -9.47 16.65 -3.19
C LEU A 244 -9.21 17.87 -2.30
N HIS A 245 -10.25 18.52 -1.77
CA HIS A 245 -10.12 19.80 -1.07
C HIS A 245 -9.94 19.66 0.45
N PHE A 246 -9.19 20.59 1.06
CA PHE A 246 -8.88 20.56 2.49
C PHE A 246 -10.13 20.61 3.38
N LYS A 247 -10.91 21.70 3.32
CA LYS A 247 -12.06 21.91 4.22
C LYS A 247 -13.12 20.80 4.08
N PRO A 248 -13.56 20.41 2.86
CA PRO A 248 -14.50 19.31 2.70
C PRO A 248 -13.96 17.97 3.21
N SER A 249 -12.68 17.68 3.04
CA SER A 249 -12.07 16.45 3.56
C SER A 249 -12.09 16.39 5.09
N VAL A 250 -11.72 17.49 5.76
CA VAL A 250 -11.75 17.59 7.23
C VAL A 250 -13.19 17.47 7.74
N HIS A 251 -14.15 18.11 7.05
CA HIS A 251 -15.57 18.00 7.39
C HIS A 251 -16.09 16.55 7.30
N VAL A 252 -15.76 15.83 6.23
CA VAL A 252 -16.18 14.41 6.11
C VAL A 252 -15.52 13.56 7.19
N TRP A 253 -14.26 13.80 7.54
CA TRP A 253 -13.63 13.07 8.66
C TRP A 253 -14.24 13.40 10.02
N SER A 254 -14.61 14.66 10.27
CA SER A 254 -15.26 15.06 11.52
C SER A 254 -16.64 14.43 11.68
N SER A 255 -17.38 14.26 10.57
CA SER A 255 -18.69 13.61 10.56
C SER A 255 -18.66 12.16 11.07
N VAL A 256 -17.50 11.51 11.04
CA VAL A 256 -17.29 10.15 11.56
C VAL A 256 -16.32 10.15 12.74
N TYR A 257 -16.23 11.28 13.44
CA TYR A 257 -15.42 11.48 14.65
C TYR A 257 -13.94 11.09 14.50
N TYR A 258 -13.39 11.26 13.29
CA TYR A 258 -11.98 10.96 12.99
C TYR A 258 -11.55 9.53 13.38
N TYR A 259 -12.46 8.55 13.37
CA TYR A 259 -12.20 7.20 13.92
C TYR A 259 -10.91 6.55 13.36
N GLY A 260 -10.59 6.77 12.08
CA GLY A 260 -9.38 6.21 11.47
C GLY A 260 -8.11 6.83 12.03
N ILE A 261 -8.08 8.15 12.24
CA ILE A 261 -6.93 8.84 12.85
C ILE A 261 -6.78 8.42 14.31
N VAL A 262 -7.89 8.45 15.08
CA VAL A 262 -7.89 8.07 16.49
C VAL A 262 -7.43 6.62 16.66
N GLY A 263 -7.95 5.69 15.83
CA GLY A 263 -7.58 4.28 15.88
C GLY A 263 -6.11 4.03 15.56
N ILE A 264 -5.54 4.75 14.59
CA ILE A 264 -4.12 4.66 14.26
C ILE A 264 -3.25 5.27 15.35
N ALA A 265 -3.60 6.46 15.85
CA ALA A 265 -2.86 7.11 16.94
C ALA A 265 -2.86 6.23 18.21
N ALA A 266 -4.02 5.70 18.61
CA ALA A 266 -4.14 4.79 19.75
C ALA A 266 -3.31 3.50 19.55
N SER A 267 -3.34 2.93 18.35
CA SER A 267 -2.53 1.76 18.02
C SER A 267 -1.03 2.05 18.09
N GLN A 268 -0.59 3.20 17.58
CA GLN A 268 0.81 3.61 17.67
C GLN A 268 1.23 3.84 19.12
N ALA A 269 0.41 4.52 19.92
CA ALA A 269 0.65 4.71 21.34
C ALA A 269 0.79 3.36 22.07
N PHE A 270 -0.11 2.41 21.80
CA PHE A 270 -0.03 1.06 22.35
C PHE A 270 1.30 0.37 22.01
N PHE A 271 1.76 0.42 20.76
CA PHE A 271 3.02 -0.22 20.35
C PHE A 271 4.28 0.53 20.76
N SER A 272 4.17 1.82 21.09
CA SER A 272 5.26 2.60 21.70
C SER A 272 5.34 2.41 23.21
N SER A 273 4.28 1.89 23.85
CA SER A 273 4.23 1.64 25.28
C SER A 273 4.94 0.32 25.69
N PRO A 274 5.17 0.09 27.00
CA PRO A 274 5.67 -1.19 27.52
C PRO A 274 4.81 -2.41 27.14
N ALA A 275 3.55 -2.22 26.72
CA ALA A 275 2.68 -3.29 26.25
C ALA A 275 3.28 -4.09 25.09
N LYS A 276 4.05 -3.45 24.20
CA LYS A 276 4.79 -4.17 23.14
C LYS A 276 5.80 -5.17 23.72
N ARG A 277 6.54 -4.78 24.76
CA ARG A 277 7.52 -5.67 25.43
C ARG A 277 6.82 -6.85 26.08
N TYR A 278 5.66 -6.60 26.68
CA TYR A 278 4.82 -7.64 27.25
C TYR A 278 4.33 -8.66 26.20
N LEU A 279 3.84 -8.18 25.05
CA LEU A 279 3.46 -9.07 23.93
C LEU A 279 4.63 -9.93 23.46
N VAL A 280 5.81 -9.32 23.27
CA VAL A 280 7.01 -10.05 22.84
C VAL A 280 7.42 -11.10 23.88
N LYS A 281 7.34 -10.79 25.18
CA LYS A 281 7.62 -11.76 26.25
C LYS A 281 6.64 -12.94 26.19
N ARG A 282 5.34 -12.68 26.01
CA ARG A 282 4.32 -13.73 25.86
C ARG A 282 4.53 -14.58 24.60
N LEU A 283 4.93 -13.98 23.49
CA LEU A 283 5.25 -14.72 22.26
C LEU A 283 6.43 -15.66 22.46
N ARG A 284 7.51 -15.18 23.07
CA ARG A 284 8.68 -16.01 23.40
C ARG A 284 8.31 -17.18 24.32
N ALA A 285 7.47 -16.93 25.34
CA ALA A 285 7.00 -17.98 26.25
C ALA A 285 6.18 -19.08 25.56
N ARG A 286 5.53 -18.77 24.42
CA ARG A 286 4.79 -19.76 23.62
C ARG A 286 5.69 -20.62 22.72
N GLY A 287 7.01 -20.41 22.72
CA GLY A 287 7.91 -20.98 21.70
C GLY A 287 7.80 -20.31 20.33
N SER A 288 6.87 -19.35 20.18
CA SER A 288 6.80 -18.44 19.04
C SER A 288 7.85 -17.34 19.19
N GLY A 289 9.12 -17.71 19.05
CA GLY A 289 10.20 -16.73 18.94
C GLY A 289 9.88 -15.70 17.84
N PRO A 290 10.42 -14.46 17.91
CA PRO A 290 10.32 -13.53 16.79
C PRO A 290 10.87 -14.28 15.58
N VAL A 291 10.03 -14.51 14.57
CA VAL A 291 10.32 -15.34 13.38
C VAL A 291 11.72 -14.98 12.87
N SER A 292 12.72 -15.75 13.31
CA SER A 292 14.03 -15.76 12.70
C SER A 292 13.80 -16.44 11.37
N ARG A 293 14.18 -15.76 10.28
CA ARG A 293 14.07 -16.30 8.92
C ARG A 293 14.70 -17.70 8.90
N GLN A 294 13.86 -18.73 8.94
CA GLN A 294 14.27 -20.05 8.47
C GLN A 294 14.27 -20.04 6.94
N PRO A 295 15.25 -20.70 6.30
CA PRO A 295 15.30 -20.82 4.86
C PRO A 295 14.13 -21.69 4.35
N SER A 296 13.30 -21.09 3.51
CA SER A 296 12.46 -21.72 2.47
C SER A 296 11.69 -23.01 2.83
N ARG A 297 10.43 -22.86 3.26
CA ARG A 297 9.34 -23.82 2.97
C ARG A 297 8.60 -23.39 1.68
N PRO A 298 7.95 -24.31 0.96
CA PRO A 298 7.10 -23.96 -0.18
C PRO A 298 6.00 -23.01 0.29
N ARG A 299 5.95 -21.81 -0.31
CA ARG A 299 4.96 -20.77 0.01
C ARG A 299 3.55 -21.27 -0.32
N GLU A 300 2.59 -21.02 0.57
CA GLU A 300 1.17 -21.10 0.18
C GLU A 300 0.90 -20.12 -0.97
N PRO A 301 -0.02 -20.44 -1.90
CA PRO A 301 -0.29 -19.62 -3.10
C PRO A 301 -0.73 -18.18 -2.82
N HIS A 302 -1.08 -17.85 -1.57
CA HIS A 302 -1.63 -16.57 -1.15
C HIS A 302 -0.72 -15.73 -0.24
N GLU A 303 0.53 -16.13 0.03
CA GLU A 303 1.45 -15.26 0.77
C GLU A 303 1.96 -14.11 -0.12
N PRO A 304 1.62 -12.83 0.18
CA PRO A 304 2.22 -11.71 -0.52
C PRO A 304 3.71 -11.71 -0.22
N SER A 305 4.54 -11.71 -1.27
CA SER A 305 5.97 -11.45 -1.13
C SER A 305 6.20 -10.20 -0.26
N GLU A 306 7.23 -10.19 0.59
CA GLU A 306 7.71 -9.02 1.38
C GLU A 306 8.24 -7.89 0.48
N GLN A 307 7.58 -7.63 -0.65
CA GLN A 307 7.92 -6.56 -1.55
C GLN A 307 7.45 -5.23 -0.95
N PRO A 308 8.28 -4.18 -1.02
CA PRO A 308 7.88 -2.84 -0.64
C PRO A 308 6.71 -2.41 -1.53
N VAL A 309 5.58 -2.09 -0.89
CA VAL A 309 4.38 -1.58 -1.57
C VAL A 309 4.38 -0.07 -1.42
N LEU A 310 4.09 0.64 -2.50
CA LEU A 310 4.14 2.11 -2.56
C LEU A 310 5.52 2.69 -2.17
N GLY A 311 6.60 1.92 -2.40
CA GLY A 311 7.95 2.30 -2.00
C GLY A 311 8.17 2.39 -0.49
N LEU A 312 7.31 1.79 0.35
CA LEU A 312 7.66 1.62 1.76
C LEU A 312 8.58 0.43 1.96
N PRO A 313 9.70 0.59 2.69
CA PRO A 313 10.50 -0.51 3.18
C PRO A 313 9.67 -1.51 3.94
N PRO A 314 10.16 -2.75 4.05
CA PRO A 314 9.57 -3.72 4.95
C PRO A 314 9.42 -3.21 6.40
N ASN A 315 10.22 -2.22 6.86
CA ASN A 315 10.39 -1.86 8.29
C ASN A 315 10.50 -0.37 8.70
N PRO A 316 9.48 0.48 8.48
CA PRO A 316 9.54 1.91 8.81
C PRO A 316 9.88 2.20 10.28
N GLY A 317 9.41 1.39 11.23
CA GLY A 317 9.68 1.61 12.66
C GLY A 317 11.13 1.32 13.08
N ARG A 318 11.76 0.29 12.48
CA ARG A 318 13.20 0.07 12.64
C ARG A 318 13.98 1.14 11.88
N ASP A 319 13.43 1.63 10.76
CA ASP A 319 14.05 2.68 9.98
C ASP A 319 13.99 4.07 10.64
N ILE A 320 13.05 4.35 11.55
CA ILE A 320 13.04 5.57 12.37
C ILE A 320 14.13 5.49 13.43
N GLU A 321 14.24 4.36 14.15
CA GLU A 321 15.35 4.11 15.09
C GLU A 321 16.70 4.11 14.35
N ASP A 322 16.79 3.44 13.20
CA ASP A 322 17.97 3.43 12.33
C ASP A 322 18.25 4.81 11.73
N ALA A 323 17.23 5.64 11.45
CA ALA A 323 17.41 7.03 10.98
C ALA A 323 17.86 7.96 12.11
N VAL A 324 17.34 7.80 13.34
CA VAL A 324 17.87 8.51 14.51
C VAL A 324 19.31 8.09 14.74
N ASN A 325 19.62 6.79 14.65
CA ASN A 325 20.98 6.28 14.75
C ASN A 325 21.88 6.70 13.58
N GLU A 326 21.32 6.90 12.38
CA GLU A 326 22.05 7.41 11.20
C GLU A 326 22.31 8.91 11.34
N VAL A 327 21.33 9.70 11.81
CA VAL A 327 21.49 11.13 12.10
C VAL A 327 22.46 11.33 13.24
N MET A 328 22.36 10.56 14.32
CA MET A 328 23.32 10.59 15.43
C MET A 328 24.72 10.19 14.96
N ARG A 329 24.86 9.16 14.12
CA ARG A 329 26.16 8.81 13.50
C ARG A 329 26.66 9.87 12.53
N GLU A 330 25.79 10.52 11.77
CA GLU A 330 26.14 11.60 10.84
C GLU A 330 26.60 12.84 11.63
N ILE A 331 25.92 13.18 12.73
CA ILE A 331 26.31 14.22 13.69
C ILE A 331 27.64 13.85 14.35
N GLU A 332 27.84 12.59 14.74
CA GLU A 332 29.07 12.12 15.37
C GLU A 332 30.24 12.08 14.39
N VAL A 333 30.00 11.73 13.12
CA VAL A 333 30.99 11.81 12.03
C VAL A 333 31.33 13.27 11.71
N ARG A 334 30.35 14.17 11.73
CA ARG A 334 30.59 15.62 11.58
C ARG A 334 31.37 16.19 12.77
N ARG A 335 31.10 15.69 13.99
CA ARG A 335 31.85 16.00 15.22
C ARG A 335 33.28 15.46 15.17
N ARG A 336 33.49 14.24 14.67
CA ARG A 336 34.82 13.63 14.44
C ARG A 336 35.62 14.30 13.32
N ARG A 337 34.95 14.93 12.36
CA ARG A 337 35.57 15.74 11.29
C ARG A 337 35.93 17.17 11.72
N GLY A 338 35.87 17.50 13.02
CA GLY A 338 36.36 18.76 13.55
C GLY A 338 35.54 20.00 13.15
N SER A 339 34.29 19.84 12.71
CA SER A 339 33.42 21.00 12.45
C SER A 339 32.92 21.56 13.79
N VAL A 340 33.62 22.58 14.27
CA VAL A 340 33.17 23.43 15.39
C VAL A 340 32.18 24.44 14.83
N VAL A 341 30.92 24.04 14.62
CA VAL A 341 29.82 24.99 14.54
C VAL A 341 29.01 24.79 15.81
N ALA A 342 29.32 25.61 16.82
CA ALA A 342 28.38 25.86 17.90
C ALA A 342 27.08 26.39 17.27
N MET A 343 25.94 26.06 17.87
CA MET A 343 24.64 26.63 17.48
C MET A 343 24.79 28.16 17.35
N PRO A 344 24.53 28.77 16.17
CA PRO A 344 24.60 30.21 16.04
C PRO A 344 23.59 30.82 17.01
N SER A 345 24.05 31.74 17.84
CA SER A 345 23.13 32.55 18.63
C SER A 345 22.23 33.36 17.69
N GLY A 346 21.00 33.69 18.11
CA GLY A 346 20.03 34.39 17.25
C GLY A 346 20.56 35.71 16.65
N ARG A 347 21.59 36.31 17.27
CA ARG A 347 22.29 37.51 16.77
C ARG A 347 23.27 37.22 15.63
N GLU A 348 23.98 36.10 15.68
CA GLU A 348 24.91 35.69 14.61
C GLU A 348 24.15 35.24 13.35
N LEU A 349 22.96 34.67 13.54
CA LEU A 349 22.09 34.28 12.43
C LEU A 349 21.48 35.51 11.73
N MET A 350 21.14 36.56 12.48
CA MET A 350 20.70 37.86 11.94
C MET A 350 21.83 38.54 11.14
N ALA A 351 23.04 38.60 11.68
CA ALA A 351 24.19 39.21 10.99
C ALA A 351 24.54 38.50 9.67
N ALA A 352 24.52 37.15 9.65
CA ALA A 352 24.76 36.36 8.44
C ALA A 352 23.64 36.51 7.39
N VAL A 353 22.42 36.85 7.81
CA VAL A 353 21.28 37.12 6.92
C VAL A 353 21.39 38.53 6.33
N GLU A 354 21.77 39.53 7.11
CA GLU A 354 22.04 40.90 6.62
C GLU A 354 23.19 40.96 5.61
N GLU A 355 24.27 40.20 5.87
CA GLU A 355 25.42 40.10 4.98
C GLU A 355 25.05 39.49 3.61
N LYS A 356 24.16 38.49 3.61
CA LYS A 356 23.67 37.87 2.36
C LYS A 356 22.63 38.71 1.62
N LEU A 357 21.90 39.56 2.31
CA LEU A 357 20.84 40.40 1.72
C LEU A 357 21.35 41.77 1.28
N GLY A 358 22.58 42.15 1.65
CA GLY A 358 23.18 43.43 1.26
C GLY A 358 22.47 44.67 1.84
N ARG A 359 21.62 44.48 2.85
CA ARG A 359 20.91 45.54 3.58
C ARG A 359 20.60 45.07 5.00
N LYS A 360 20.62 46.01 5.95
CA LYS A 360 20.25 45.74 7.35
C LYS A 360 18.74 45.48 7.49
N LEU A 361 18.37 44.58 8.39
CA LEU A 361 16.99 44.16 8.68
C LEU A 361 16.42 44.89 9.89
#